data_AF-A0A955T670-F1
#
_entry.id   AF-A0A955T670-F1
#
_cell.length_a   1.000
_cell.length_b   1.000
_cell.length_c   1.000
_cell.angle_alpha   90.00
_cell.angle_beta   90.00
_cell.angle_gamma   90.00
#
_symmetry.space_group_name_H-M   'P 1'
#
loop_
_entity.id
_entity.type
_entity.pdbx_description
1 polymer ?
#
loop_
_entity_poly.entity_id
_entity_poly.type
_entity_poly.pdbx_seq_one_letter_code
_entity_poly.pdbx_strand_id
1 'polypeptide(L)'
;QWDLDTATSVLRALEPFNLEFFEEPLHYTDPWGYSDLCKNTAVPVAGGECLTGTSEWRTFIDMDCFDIGQPDGSFSGGLSRVCEIAEMLEERGRTIATHAWGAGGSLMQNVHVAFACPNTKVVEVPPDFGPLHREIVGDSFRMRDGFVLEPDTPGLGIHLTDEIKDRFPFKPGSGEFNSVPGKNLAEMDARLS
;
A
#
# COMPACT_ATOMS: atom_id res chain seq x y z
N GLN A 1 2.24 -9.26 14.23
CA GLN A 1 2.47 -7.84 14.58
C GLN A 1 2.96 -7.76 16.00
N TRP A 2 3.66 -6.68 16.32
CA TRP A 2 4.20 -6.42 17.65
C TRP A 2 3.17 -5.71 18.52
N ASP A 3 3.39 -5.72 19.84
CA ASP A 3 2.76 -4.76 20.73
C ASP A 3 3.52 -3.43 20.73
N LEU A 4 2.93 -2.40 21.35
CA LEU A 4 3.50 -1.05 21.37
C LEU A 4 4.89 -0.99 22.03
N ASP A 5 5.11 -1.75 23.11
CA ASP A 5 6.37 -1.76 23.85
C ASP A 5 7.50 -2.35 23.00
N THR A 6 7.23 -3.47 22.32
CA THR A 6 8.17 -4.12 21.42
C THR A 6 8.48 -3.21 20.23
N ALA A 7 7.46 -2.67 19.57
CA ALA A 7 7.63 -1.76 18.43
C ALA A 7 8.46 -0.53 18.81
N THR A 8 8.13 0.13 19.93
CA THR A 8 8.86 1.31 20.42
C THR A 8 10.33 0.98 20.69
N SER A 9 10.59 -0.16 21.34
CA SER A 9 11.96 -0.59 21.66
C SER A 9 12.78 -0.85 20.38
N VAL A 10 12.18 -1.50 19.39
CA VAL A 10 12.82 -1.76 18.10
C VAL A 10 13.08 -0.46 17.35
N LEU A 11 12.08 0.41 17.19
CA LEU A 11 12.23 1.65 16.41
C LEU A 11 13.28 2.58 17.03
N ARG A 12 13.32 2.70 18.36
CA ARG A 12 14.40 3.45 19.05
C ARG A 12 15.80 2.89 18.79
N ALA A 13 15.93 1.56 18.74
CA ALA A 13 17.20 0.93 18.40
C ALA A 13 17.59 1.18 16.93
N LEU A 14 16.61 1.45 16.06
CA LEU A 14 16.82 1.72 14.64
C LEU A 14 17.06 3.21 14.31
N GLU A 15 16.83 4.13 15.24
CA GLU A 15 17.06 5.58 15.05
C GLU A 15 18.45 5.93 14.48
N PRO A 16 19.57 5.29 14.89
CA PRO A 16 20.90 5.62 14.34
C PRO A 16 21.08 5.26 12.87
N PHE A 17 20.21 4.45 12.28
CA PHE A 17 20.34 3.97 10.90
C PHE A 17 19.66 4.89 9.87
N ASN A 18 18.92 5.91 10.33
CA ASN A 18 18.24 6.88 9.47
C ASN A 18 17.42 6.20 8.36
N LEU A 19 16.56 5.28 8.76
CA LEU A 19 15.66 4.57 7.85
C LEU A 19 14.69 5.54 7.20
N GLU A 20 14.31 5.25 5.94
CA GLU A 20 13.34 6.06 5.20
C GLU A 20 11.96 6.00 5.87
N PHE A 21 11.54 4.80 6.24
CA PHE A 21 10.39 4.53 7.10
C PHE A 21 10.44 3.10 7.65
N PHE A 22 9.60 2.84 8.67
CA PHE A 22 9.30 1.52 9.19
C PHE A 22 7.81 1.20 8.99
N GLU A 23 7.54 0.10 8.31
CA GLU A 23 6.20 -0.26 7.84
C GLU A 23 5.45 -1.18 8.82
N GLU A 24 4.17 -0.87 9.03
CA GLU A 24 3.17 -1.63 9.79
C GLU A 24 3.66 -2.40 11.06
N PRO A 25 4.34 -1.74 12.02
CA PRO A 25 4.83 -2.40 13.23
C PRO A 25 3.71 -2.94 14.14
N LEU A 26 2.53 -2.32 14.11
CA LEU A 26 1.39 -2.61 14.97
C LEU A 26 0.19 -3.15 14.18
N HIS A 27 -0.84 -3.63 14.87
CA HIS A 27 -2.07 -4.06 14.19
C HIS A 27 -2.77 -2.88 13.51
N TYR A 28 -3.15 -3.04 12.24
CA TYR A 28 -3.75 -1.98 11.41
C TYR A 28 -5.09 -1.44 11.94
N THR A 29 -5.66 -2.06 12.99
CA THR A 29 -6.88 -1.61 13.67
C THR A 29 -6.60 -0.83 14.96
N ASP A 30 -5.33 -0.55 15.29
CA ASP A 30 -4.92 0.11 16.53
C ASP A 30 -4.42 1.54 16.28
N PRO A 31 -5.31 2.50 16.00
CA PRO A 31 -4.90 3.89 15.77
C PRO A 31 -4.26 4.53 17.02
N TRP A 32 -4.62 4.10 18.22
CA TRP A 32 -4.02 4.63 19.46
C TRP A 32 -2.55 4.22 19.58
N GLY A 33 -2.25 2.93 19.39
CA GLY A 33 -0.88 2.44 19.38
C GLY A 33 -0.02 3.13 18.32
N TYR A 34 -0.55 3.30 17.10
CA TYR A 34 0.14 4.03 16.04
C TYR A 34 0.41 5.50 16.39
N SER A 35 -0.60 6.20 16.93
CA SER A 35 -0.46 7.59 17.37
C SER A 35 0.59 7.74 18.46
N ASP A 36 0.62 6.81 19.42
CA ASP A 36 1.60 6.82 20.50
C ASP A 36 3.00 6.45 20.01
N LEU A 37 3.12 5.50 19.08
CA LEU A 37 4.40 5.11 18.49
C LEU A 37 5.05 6.28 17.73
N CYS A 38 4.30 6.96 16.87
CA CYS A 38 4.80 8.11 16.10
C CYS A 38 5.30 9.26 16.99
N LYS A 39 4.73 9.42 18.20
CA LYS A 39 5.18 10.43 19.17
C LYS A 39 6.48 10.04 19.90
N ASN A 40 6.85 8.77 19.89
CA ASN A 40 7.87 8.19 20.79
C ASN A 40 9.14 7.70 20.10
N THR A 41 9.27 7.90 18.78
CA THR A 41 10.45 7.56 17.99
C THR A 41 10.73 8.62 16.92
N ALA A 42 12.00 8.73 16.52
CA ALA A 42 12.41 9.54 15.37
C ALA A 42 12.37 8.79 14.04
N VAL A 43 12.15 7.47 14.03
CA VAL A 43 12.01 6.69 12.80
C VAL A 43 10.63 6.96 12.18
N PRO A 44 10.53 7.40 10.92
CA PRO A 44 9.23 7.63 10.28
C PRO A 44 8.41 6.35 10.23
N VAL A 45 7.15 6.41 10.65
CA VAL A 45 6.24 5.25 10.61
C VAL A 45 5.34 5.31 9.39
N ALA A 46 5.31 4.23 8.62
CA ALA A 46 4.44 4.05 7.47
C ALA A 46 3.35 3.02 7.75
N GLY A 47 2.16 3.23 7.20
CA GLY A 47 1.11 2.24 7.25
C GLY A 47 -0.15 2.63 6.49
N GLY A 48 -1.12 1.72 6.52
CA GLY A 48 -2.46 1.95 6.01
C GLY A 48 -2.84 1.14 4.77
N GLU A 49 -2.00 0.19 4.32
CA GLU A 49 -2.31 -0.70 3.18
C GLU A 49 -3.63 -1.46 3.37
N CYS A 50 -4.00 -1.74 4.64
CA CYS A 50 -5.22 -2.45 4.99
C CYS A 50 -6.44 -1.53 5.16
N LEU A 51 -6.29 -0.21 5.05
CA LEU A 51 -7.38 0.75 5.22
C LEU A 51 -8.11 0.98 3.89
N THR A 52 -9.43 0.79 3.91
CA THR A 52 -10.26 0.71 2.69
C THR A 52 -11.14 1.93 2.46
N GLY A 53 -11.64 2.53 3.55
CA GLY A 53 -12.59 3.65 3.47
C GLY A 53 -11.94 4.98 3.79
N THR A 54 -12.32 6.06 3.10
CA THR A 54 -11.88 7.42 3.45
C THR A 54 -12.22 7.79 4.90
N SER A 55 -13.33 7.28 5.46
CA SER A 55 -13.69 7.50 6.87
C SER A 55 -12.74 6.80 7.85
N GLU A 56 -12.22 5.63 7.46
CA GLU A 56 -11.23 4.90 8.24
C GLU A 56 -9.90 5.66 8.20
N TRP A 57 -9.43 6.01 7.00
CA TRP A 57 -8.26 6.88 6.80
C TRP A 57 -8.35 8.18 7.60
N ARG A 58 -9.51 8.84 7.60
CA ARG A 58 -9.73 10.06 8.39
C ARG A 58 -9.46 9.87 9.87
N THR A 59 -9.87 8.74 10.45
CA THR A 59 -9.62 8.43 11.86
C THR A 59 -8.12 8.37 12.15
N PHE A 60 -7.36 7.66 11.32
CA PHE A 60 -5.91 7.52 11.48
C PHE A 60 -5.18 8.84 11.25
N ILE A 61 -5.58 9.62 10.25
CA ILE A 61 -4.99 10.92 9.95
C ILE A 61 -5.27 11.94 11.07
N ASP A 62 -6.51 11.99 11.57
CA ASP A 62 -6.88 12.90 12.65
C ASP A 62 -6.16 12.60 13.98
N MET A 63 -5.68 11.37 14.14
CA MET A 63 -4.90 10.91 15.28
C MET A 63 -3.39 10.95 15.06
N ASP A 64 -2.90 11.43 13.91
CA ASP A 64 -1.48 11.46 13.54
C ASP A 64 -0.83 10.05 13.64
N CYS A 65 -1.53 9.03 13.15
CA CYS A 65 -1.09 7.63 13.25
C CYS A 65 0.09 7.25 12.33
N PHE A 66 0.35 8.02 11.28
CA PHE A 66 1.41 7.73 10.31
C PHE A 66 2.15 9.01 9.91
N ASP A 67 3.46 8.90 9.73
CA ASP A 67 4.26 9.93 9.06
C ASP A 67 4.13 9.82 7.53
N ILE A 68 3.95 8.59 7.03
CA ILE A 68 3.79 8.25 5.62
C ILE A 68 2.56 7.34 5.46
N GLY A 69 1.54 7.81 4.74
CA GLY A 69 0.39 6.97 4.42
C GLY A 69 0.66 6.04 3.24
N GLN A 70 0.14 4.83 3.28
CA GLN A 70 0.26 3.84 2.19
C GLN A 70 -1.08 3.46 1.55
N PRO A 71 -1.86 4.42 1.01
CA PRO A 71 -3.10 4.10 0.34
C PRO A 71 -2.82 3.32 -0.95
N ASP A 72 -3.75 2.44 -1.31
CA ASP A 72 -3.71 1.65 -2.54
C ASP A 72 -4.93 1.99 -3.40
N GLY A 73 -4.71 2.44 -4.63
CA GLY A 73 -5.76 2.81 -5.59
C GLY A 73 -6.79 1.69 -5.84
N SER A 74 -6.38 0.43 -5.70
CA SER A 74 -7.22 -0.75 -5.91
C SER A 74 -7.97 -1.20 -4.66
N PHE A 75 -7.62 -0.67 -3.48
CA PHE A 75 -8.16 -1.11 -2.19
C PHE A 75 -8.86 0.01 -1.41
N SER A 76 -8.34 1.25 -1.48
CA SER A 76 -8.82 2.42 -0.74
C SER A 76 -9.91 3.22 -1.49
N GLY A 77 -10.77 2.53 -2.25
CA GLY A 77 -11.95 3.12 -2.89
C GLY A 77 -11.73 3.81 -4.24
N GLY A 78 -10.58 3.59 -4.90
CA GLY A 78 -10.29 4.12 -6.23
C GLY A 78 -9.42 5.38 -6.23
N LEU A 79 -8.93 5.76 -7.43
CA LEU A 79 -7.94 6.85 -7.60
C LEU A 79 -8.38 8.16 -6.95
N SER A 80 -9.62 8.59 -7.19
CA SER A 80 -10.14 9.85 -6.62
C SER A 80 -10.22 9.84 -5.10
N ARG A 81 -10.48 8.69 -4.49
CA ARG A 81 -10.49 8.54 -3.02
C ARG A 81 -9.07 8.55 -2.46
N VAL A 82 -8.12 7.94 -3.17
CA VAL A 82 -6.71 8.01 -2.80
C VAL A 82 -6.16 9.42 -2.91
N CYS A 83 -6.51 10.19 -3.95
CA CYS A 83 -6.12 11.59 -4.03
C CYS A 83 -6.67 12.41 -2.85
N GLU A 84 -7.93 12.18 -2.45
CA GLU A 84 -8.52 12.83 -1.27
C GLU A 84 -7.77 12.46 0.02
N ILE A 85 -7.38 11.20 0.19
CA ILE A 85 -6.56 10.74 1.33
C ILE A 85 -5.18 11.41 1.29
N ALA A 86 -4.56 11.52 0.12
CA ALA A 86 -3.27 12.16 -0.07
C ALA A 86 -3.30 13.65 0.30
N GLU A 87 -4.34 14.37 -0.12
CA GLU A 87 -4.60 15.77 0.25
C GLU A 87 -4.75 15.92 1.77
N MET A 88 -5.54 15.05 2.42
CA MET A 88 -5.70 15.07 3.88
C MET A 88 -4.38 14.85 4.64
N LEU A 89 -3.51 13.99 4.13
CA LEU A 89 -2.16 13.79 4.66
C LEU A 89 -1.27 15.02 4.41
N GLU A 90 -1.34 15.61 3.21
CA GLU A 90 -0.60 16.82 2.86
C GLU A 90 -0.96 18.00 3.78
N GLU A 91 -2.25 18.18 4.11
CA GLU A 91 -2.72 19.20 5.06
C GLU A 91 -2.10 19.06 6.47
N ARG A 92 -1.65 17.86 6.81
CA ARG A 92 -0.94 17.53 8.06
C ARG A 92 0.58 17.54 7.92
N GLY A 93 1.11 17.95 6.76
CA GLY A 93 2.54 17.93 6.44
C GLY A 93 3.09 16.51 6.26
N ARG A 94 2.24 15.54 5.91
CA ARG A 94 2.59 14.13 5.71
C ARG A 94 2.65 13.77 4.24
N THR A 95 3.39 12.72 3.93
CA THR A 95 3.58 12.21 2.57
C THR A 95 2.85 10.89 2.35
N ILE A 96 2.75 10.45 1.10
CA ILE A 96 2.30 9.10 0.77
C ILE A 96 3.40 8.26 0.13
N ALA A 97 3.33 6.96 0.33
CA ALA A 97 4.07 5.94 -0.40
C ALA A 97 3.06 4.91 -0.90
N THR A 98 2.66 4.97 -2.17
CA THR A 98 1.55 4.14 -2.68
C THR A 98 1.90 2.66 -2.59
N HIS A 99 1.07 1.88 -1.88
CA HIS A 99 1.17 0.43 -1.80
C HIS A 99 0.66 -0.20 -3.11
N ALA A 100 1.31 -1.26 -3.58
CA ALA A 100 0.99 -1.90 -4.85
C ALA A 100 1.32 -3.39 -4.88
N TRP A 101 0.61 -4.19 -4.06
CA TRP A 101 0.74 -5.66 -4.05
C TRP A 101 -0.31 -6.40 -4.91
N GLY A 102 -0.96 -5.69 -5.85
CA GLY A 102 -1.97 -6.25 -6.74
C GLY A 102 -1.46 -6.65 -8.15
N ALA A 103 -2.39 -7.09 -9.00
CA ALA A 103 -2.11 -7.35 -10.42
C ALA A 103 -1.70 -6.07 -11.17
N GLY A 104 -1.23 -6.19 -12.42
CA GLY A 104 -0.74 -5.04 -13.21
C GLY A 104 -1.70 -3.84 -13.30
N GLY A 105 -3.02 -4.08 -13.22
CA GLY A 105 -4.02 -3.00 -13.10
C GLY A 105 -3.89 -2.19 -11.81
N SER A 106 -3.72 -2.85 -10.66
CA SER A 106 -3.53 -2.19 -9.36
C SER A 106 -2.22 -1.38 -9.34
N LEU A 107 -1.11 -1.94 -9.84
CA LEU A 107 0.14 -1.21 -10.00
C LEU A 107 -0.06 0.10 -10.78
N MET A 108 -0.71 0.03 -11.95
CA MET A 108 -0.91 1.23 -12.76
C MET A 108 -1.81 2.26 -12.07
N GLN A 109 -2.84 1.84 -11.32
CA GLN A 109 -3.64 2.79 -10.53
C GLN A 109 -2.78 3.58 -9.54
N ASN A 110 -1.87 2.90 -8.84
CA ASN A 110 -0.96 3.51 -7.87
C ASN A 110 0.09 4.40 -8.54
N VAL A 111 0.62 4.01 -9.71
CA VAL A 111 1.49 4.88 -10.53
C VAL A 111 0.76 6.17 -10.92
N HIS A 112 -0.49 6.07 -11.39
CA HIS A 112 -1.28 7.25 -11.77
C HIS A 112 -1.54 8.17 -10.58
N VAL A 113 -1.90 7.62 -9.42
CA VAL A 113 -2.04 8.38 -8.17
C VAL A 113 -0.74 9.10 -7.82
N ALA A 114 0.39 8.42 -7.92
CA ALA A 114 1.70 8.98 -7.56
C ALA A 114 2.07 10.20 -8.40
N PHE A 115 1.75 10.20 -9.69
CA PHE A 115 1.93 11.37 -10.55
C PHE A 115 0.89 12.47 -10.31
N ALA A 116 -0.30 12.12 -9.80
CA ALA A 116 -1.35 13.09 -9.48
C ALA A 116 -1.16 13.77 -8.12
N CYS A 117 -0.49 13.13 -7.15
CA CYS A 117 -0.38 13.60 -5.76
C CYS A 117 1.03 14.16 -5.49
N PRO A 118 1.18 15.49 -5.32
CA PRO A 118 2.49 16.13 -5.14
C PRO A 118 3.27 15.68 -3.90
N ASN A 119 2.57 15.20 -2.86
CA ASN A 119 3.17 14.67 -1.63
C ASN A 119 3.54 13.18 -1.73
N THR A 120 3.58 12.60 -2.94
CA THR A 120 4.06 11.24 -3.14
C THR A 120 5.57 11.18 -3.03
N LYS A 121 6.04 10.33 -2.12
CA LYS A 121 7.46 10.17 -1.79
C LYS A 121 8.13 9.04 -2.57
N VAL A 122 7.44 7.90 -2.67
CA VAL A 122 7.92 6.71 -3.40
C VAL A 122 6.72 5.90 -3.87
N VAL A 123 6.92 5.12 -4.93
CA VAL A 123 5.93 4.19 -5.48
C VAL A 123 6.46 2.78 -5.27
N GLU A 124 5.68 1.92 -4.64
CA GLU A 124 6.01 0.50 -4.58
C GLU A 124 5.88 -0.12 -5.98
N VAL A 125 6.88 -0.91 -6.38
CA VAL A 125 6.86 -1.68 -7.61
C VAL A 125 7.15 -3.13 -7.24
N PRO A 126 6.21 -4.07 -7.47
CA PRO A 126 6.39 -5.46 -7.06
C PRO A 126 7.59 -6.09 -7.80
N PRO A 127 8.46 -6.83 -7.09
CA PRO A 127 9.72 -7.33 -7.64
C PRO A 127 9.51 -8.50 -8.63
N ASP A 128 8.39 -9.21 -8.56
CA ASP A 128 8.06 -10.36 -9.42
C ASP A 128 6.86 -10.05 -10.33
N PHE A 129 7.14 -9.49 -11.51
CA PHE A 129 6.14 -9.30 -12.56
C PHE A 129 5.73 -10.67 -13.12
N GLY A 130 4.63 -11.20 -12.59
CA GLY A 130 3.99 -12.39 -13.16
C GLY A 130 3.63 -12.18 -14.65
N PRO A 131 3.50 -13.26 -15.45
CA PRO A 131 3.20 -13.13 -16.87
C PRO A 131 1.92 -12.32 -17.16
N LEU A 132 0.90 -12.44 -16.31
CA LEU A 132 -0.33 -11.65 -16.41
C LEU A 132 -0.07 -10.14 -16.25
N HIS A 133 0.75 -9.73 -15.28
CA HIS A 133 1.10 -8.32 -15.07
C HIS A 133 1.78 -7.74 -16.31
N ARG A 134 2.79 -8.45 -16.84
CA ARG A 134 3.51 -8.01 -18.03
C ARG A 134 2.59 -7.86 -19.25
N GLU A 135 1.66 -8.79 -19.45
CA GLU A 135 0.77 -8.73 -20.62
C GLU A 135 -0.30 -7.66 -20.50
N ILE A 136 -0.83 -7.43 -19.29
CA ILE A 136 -1.83 -6.38 -19.07
C ILE A 136 -1.19 -5.00 -19.21
N VAL A 137 0.02 -4.80 -18.67
CA VAL A 137 0.65 -3.47 -18.62
C VAL A 137 1.44 -3.17 -19.91
N GLY A 138 2.01 -4.20 -20.55
CA GLY A 138 2.80 -4.04 -21.76
C GLY A 138 3.94 -3.03 -21.59
N ASP A 139 4.07 -2.13 -22.56
CA ASP A 139 5.10 -1.07 -22.57
C ASP A 139 4.66 0.22 -21.82
N SER A 140 3.47 0.23 -21.21
CA SER A 140 2.92 1.42 -20.54
C SER A 140 3.61 1.72 -19.21
N PHE A 141 4.18 0.71 -18.55
CA PHE A 141 4.99 0.90 -17.35
C PHE A 141 6.47 0.90 -17.72
N ARG A 142 7.13 2.02 -17.44
CA ARG A 142 8.53 2.24 -17.81
C ARG A 142 9.28 2.75 -16.61
N MET A 143 10.47 2.20 -16.39
CA MET A 143 11.39 2.67 -15.37
C MET A 143 12.74 2.99 -16.00
N ARG A 144 13.40 4.02 -15.49
CA ARG A 144 14.78 4.38 -15.85
C ARG A 144 15.50 4.91 -14.63
N ASP A 145 16.70 4.37 -14.36
CA ASP A 145 17.58 4.80 -13.27
C ASP A 145 16.91 4.85 -11.88
N GLY A 146 16.00 3.89 -11.62
CA GLY A 146 15.27 3.80 -10.35
C GLY A 146 13.98 4.63 -10.26
N PHE A 147 13.62 5.36 -11.32
CA PHE A 147 12.42 6.18 -11.37
C PHE A 147 11.37 5.60 -12.32
N VAL A 148 10.12 5.62 -11.91
CA VAL A 148 8.97 5.39 -12.80
C VAL A 148 8.83 6.61 -13.72
N LEU A 149 8.66 6.37 -15.01
CA LEU A 149 8.43 7.41 -16.00
C LEU A 149 6.93 7.72 -16.12
N GLU A 150 6.62 8.96 -16.49
CA GLU A 150 5.24 9.41 -16.70
C GLU A 150 4.50 8.47 -17.67
N PRO A 151 3.29 7.99 -17.31
CA PRO A 151 2.42 7.29 -18.24
C PRO A 151 2.00 8.20 -19.39
N ASP A 152 2.22 7.77 -20.63
CA ASP A 152 1.87 8.53 -21.84
C ASP A 152 0.76 7.88 -22.68
N THR A 153 0.19 6.78 -22.19
CA THR A 153 -0.92 6.06 -22.81
C THR A 153 -2.27 6.48 -22.21
N PRO A 154 -3.35 6.56 -23.00
CA PRO A 154 -4.68 6.88 -22.49
C PRO A 154 -5.19 5.92 -21.39
N GLY A 155 -5.97 6.46 -20.45
CA GLY A 155 -6.55 5.68 -19.35
C GLY A 155 -5.49 5.19 -18.37
N LEU A 156 -5.69 3.98 -17.83
CA LEU A 156 -4.73 3.37 -16.90
C LEU A 156 -3.47 2.79 -17.60
N GLY A 157 -3.38 2.82 -18.93
CA GLY A 157 -2.28 2.19 -19.66
C GLY A 157 -2.28 0.66 -19.57
N ILE A 158 -3.47 0.06 -19.45
CA ILE A 158 -3.63 -1.40 -19.39
C ILE A 158 -4.45 -1.94 -20.54
N HIS A 159 -4.16 -3.18 -20.94
CA HIS A 159 -4.83 -3.92 -21.99
C HIS A 159 -5.35 -5.25 -21.42
N LEU A 160 -6.67 -5.35 -21.27
CA LEU A 160 -7.32 -6.57 -20.82
C LEU A 160 -8.23 -7.11 -21.94
N THR A 161 -7.65 -7.89 -22.85
CA THR A 161 -8.38 -8.50 -23.96
C THR A 161 -8.98 -9.86 -23.55
N ASP A 162 -9.92 -10.38 -24.35
CA ASP A 162 -10.48 -11.70 -24.08
C ASP A 162 -9.44 -12.82 -24.25
N GLU A 163 -8.48 -12.65 -25.17
CA GLU A 163 -7.37 -13.60 -25.34
C GLU A 163 -6.47 -13.67 -24.09
N ILE A 164 -6.21 -12.55 -23.42
CA ILE A 164 -5.47 -12.51 -22.15
C ILE A 164 -6.27 -13.24 -21.07
N LYS A 165 -7.57 -12.98 -20.96
CA LYS A 165 -8.44 -13.66 -19.97
C LYS A 165 -8.46 -15.18 -20.19
N ASP A 166 -8.57 -15.63 -21.43
CA ASP A 166 -8.60 -17.05 -21.78
C ASP A 166 -7.28 -17.77 -21.49
N ARG A 167 -6.15 -17.06 -21.63
CA ARG A 167 -4.81 -17.59 -21.29
C ARG A 167 -4.52 -17.58 -19.80
N PHE A 168 -5.10 -16.64 -19.05
CA PHE A 168 -4.94 -16.50 -17.61
C PHE A 168 -6.28 -16.63 -16.87
N PRO A 169 -6.98 -17.78 -17.00
CA PRO A 169 -8.25 -17.97 -16.31
C PRO A 169 -8.01 -18.02 -14.81
N PHE A 170 -8.98 -17.50 -14.04
CA PHE A 170 -9.00 -17.70 -12.60
C PHE A 170 -8.99 -19.20 -12.29
N LYS A 171 -8.07 -19.61 -11.41
CA LYS A 171 -7.96 -21.00 -10.94
C LYS A 171 -8.47 -21.05 -9.50
N PRO A 172 -9.62 -21.68 -9.23
CA PRO A 172 -10.10 -21.83 -7.86
C PRO A 172 -9.03 -22.42 -6.95
N GLY A 173 -8.82 -21.80 -5.78
CA GLY A 173 -7.78 -22.21 -4.83
C GLY A 173 -6.36 -21.74 -5.16
N SER A 174 -6.14 -20.96 -6.23
CA SER A 174 -4.83 -20.42 -6.59
C SER A 174 -4.50 -19.07 -5.94
N GLY A 175 -5.32 -18.60 -5.00
CA GLY A 175 -4.98 -17.40 -4.24
C GLY A 175 -3.69 -17.64 -3.46
N GLU A 176 -2.77 -16.69 -3.48
CA GLU A 176 -1.78 -16.59 -2.41
C GLU A 176 -2.56 -16.33 -1.13
N PHE A 177 -2.86 -17.40 -0.39
CA PHE A 177 -3.00 -17.26 1.04
C PHE A 177 -1.62 -16.87 1.51
N ASN A 178 -1.38 -15.56 1.60
CA ASN A 178 -0.25 -15.00 2.30
C ASN A 178 -0.12 -15.81 3.60
N SER A 179 0.84 -16.73 3.66
CA SER A 179 1.18 -17.46 4.86
C SER A 179 1.94 -16.53 5.80
N VAL A 180 1.44 -15.30 5.93
CA VAL A 180 1.78 -14.36 6.97
C VAL A 180 0.95 -14.83 8.17
N PRO A 181 1.60 -15.30 9.26
CA PRO A 181 0.90 -15.71 10.46
C PRO A 181 -0.07 -14.59 10.91
N GLY A 182 -1.38 -14.89 10.93
CA GLY A 182 -2.44 -13.93 11.29
C GLY A 182 -3.38 -13.48 10.17
N LYS A 183 -3.07 -13.70 8.88
CA LYS A 183 -3.96 -13.37 7.73
C LYS A 183 -4.69 -14.59 7.14
N ASN A 184 -4.70 -15.73 7.84
CA ASN A 184 -5.26 -17.00 7.34
C ASN A 184 -6.73 -17.19 7.77
N LEU A 185 -7.68 -16.88 6.88
CA LEU A 185 -9.12 -17.04 7.12
C LEU A 185 -9.56 -18.51 7.31
N ALA A 186 -8.75 -19.48 6.91
CA ALA A 186 -9.04 -20.90 7.07
C ALA A 186 -9.19 -21.34 8.54
N GLU A 187 -8.62 -20.60 9.50
CA GLU A 187 -8.76 -20.89 10.93
C GLU A 187 -10.06 -20.34 11.56
N MET A 188 -10.81 -19.48 10.86
CA MET A 188 -12.09 -18.96 11.36
C MET A 188 -13.26 -19.94 11.18
N ASP A 189 -13.23 -20.80 10.17
CA ASP A 189 -14.31 -21.78 9.91
C ASP A 189 -14.30 -22.95 10.91
N ALA A 190 -13.15 -23.29 11.48
CA ALA A 190 -13.02 -24.39 12.44
C ALA A 190 -13.53 -24.06 13.86
N ARG A 191 -13.92 -22.81 14.12
CA ARG A 191 -14.46 -22.37 15.43
C ARG A 191 -15.98 -22.18 15.44
N LEU A 192 -16.66 -22.47 14.32
CA LEU A 192 -18.11 -22.35 14.17
C LEU A 192 -18.82 -23.67 13.86
N SER A 193 -18.14 -24.81 14.03
CA SER A 193 -18.71 -26.17 14.03
C SER A 193 -18.58 -26.82 15.40
#